data_AF-A0A4U7BA68-F1
#
_entry.id   AF-A0A4U7BA68-F1
#
_cell.length_a   1.000
_cell.length_b   1.000
_cell.length_c   1.000
_cell.angle_alpha   90.00
_cell.angle_beta   90.00
_cell.angle_gamma   90.00
#
_symmetry.space_group_name_H-M   'P 1'
#
loop_
_entity.id
_entity.type
_entity.pdbx_description
1 polymer ?
#
loop_
_entity_poly.entity_id
_entity_poly.type
_entity_poly.pdbx_seq_one_letter_code
_entity_poly.pdbx_strand_id
1 'polypeptide(L)'
;MPQAHVSEDDSDVEQTARLLGNHTSEANHSSLTSKTYVLYPLLLLAFSSPANEAVEYLDYDFNNMFSHKSEYRGPPTVELEKRWQELWDYGETNIPKDKLHLLLTAEKAKKQWKTLPEEKGGGYAVALGVFHQLHCLDYIRWYTWGDYYERHNLTNPQKNSAVGNRMHVDHCIEELRKTLMCYGDTTPMLVEIDPSAPIGERSDFDSRHRCRNYEKIRSWMVDHLAIKWPSV
;
A
#
# COMPACT_ATOMS: atom_id res chain seq x y z
N MET A 1 11.98 -39.57 -61.96
CA MET A 1 12.74 -39.22 -63.18
C MET A 1 12.48 -37.76 -63.51
N PRO A 2 13.46 -36.97 -63.95
CA PRO A 2 14.66 -36.58 -63.20
C PRO A 2 14.93 -35.06 -63.23
N GLN A 3 15.96 -34.68 -62.46
CA GLN A 3 16.61 -33.38 -62.31
C GLN A 3 17.27 -32.83 -63.59
N ALA A 4 17.53 -31.52 -63.61
CA ALA A 4 18.84 -30.87 -63.83
C ALA A 4 18.72 -29.38 -63.46
N HIS A 5 19.37 -28.89 -62.39
CA HIS A 5 20.78 -28.46 -62.24
C HIS A 5 21.15 -27.16 -62.95
N VAL A 6 21.45 -26.12 -62.14
CA VAL A 6 22.56 -25.17 -62.35
C VAL A 6 23.18 -24.85 -60.97
N SER A 7 24.50 -25.03 -60.90
CA SER A 7 25.53 -24.73 -59.89
C SER A 7 25.72 -23.20 -59.68
N GLU A 8 26.53 -22.62 -58.79
CA GLU A 8 27.37 -22.90 -57.60
C GLU A 8 27.79 -21.47 -57.16
N ASP A 9 27.89 -21.17 -55.85
CA ASP A 9 29.07 -20.50 -55.27
C ASP A 9 28.98 -20.56 -53.74
N ASP A 10 29.65 -21.55 -53.15
CA ASP A 10 29.82 -21.74 -51.70
C ASP A 10 31.27 -21.35 -51.36
N SER A 11 31.49 -20.11 -50.94
CA SER A 11 32.84 -19.65 -50.54
C SER A 11 32.92 -18.84 -49.25
N ASP A 12 31.84 -18.67 -48.48
CA ASP A 12 31.85 -17.78 -47.30
C ASP A 12 31.48 -18.42 -45.95
N VAL A 13 31.38 -19.76 -45.85
CA VAL A 13 30.98 -20.42 -44.59
C VAL A 13 32.14 -21.15 -43.88
N GLU A 14 33.33 -21.23 -44.47
CA GLU A 14 34.44 -22.03 -43.92
C GLU A 14 35.65 -21.22 -43.43
N GLN A 15 35.44 -19.97 -42.97
CA GLN A 15 36.55 -19.12 -42.48
C GLN A 15 36.36 -18.49 -41.08
N THR A 16 35.42 -18.98 -40.26
CA THR A 16 35.29 -18.54 -38.85
C THR A 16 35.24 -19.67 -37.82
N ALA A 17 35.64 -20.90 -38.20
CA ALA A 17 35.72 -22.07 -37.32
C ALA A 17 37.16 -22.58 -37.08
N ARG A 18 38.17 -21.71 -37.17
CA ARG A 18 39.59 -22.05 -36.87
C ARG A 18 40.30 -21.00 -36.01
N LEU A 19 39.68 -20.63 -34.89
CA LEU A 19 40.35 -19.92 -33.78
C LEU A 19 40.02 -20.55 -32.42
N LEU A 20 39.85 -21.88 -32.39
CA LEU A 20 39.84 -22.67 -31.16
C LEU A 20 41.22 -23.33 -30.99
N GLY A 21 42.17 -22.54 -30.53
CA GLY A 21 43.50 -23.00 -30.11
C GLY A 21 43.59 -22.96 -28.59
N ASN A 22 43.66 -24.15 -27.99
CA ASN A 22 43.93 -24.40 -26.58
C ASN A 22 45.15 -23.61 -26.06
N HIS A 23 44.97 -22.85 -24.99
CA HIS A 23 46.06 -22.58 -24.05
C HIS A 23 45.54 -22.59 -22.60
N THR A 24 46.01 -23.58 -21.87
CA THR A 24 45.98 -23.71 -20.42
C THR A 24 46.77 -22.57 -19.77
N SER A 25 46.19 -21.86 -18.80
CA SER A 25 47.00 -21.19 -17.77
C SER A 25 46.28 -21.15 -16.43
N GLU A 26 47.06 -21.53 -15.43
CA GLU A 26 46.81 -21.65 -14.01
C GLU A 26 46.12 -20.45 -13.35
N ALA A 27 45.38 -20.76 -12.29
CA ALA A 27 44.86 -19.81 -11.33
C ALA A 27 45.99 -19.18 -10.51
N ASN A 28 46.05 -17.85 -10.43
CA ASN A 28 46.30 -17.13 -9.18
C ASN A 28 46.18 -15.60 -9.30
N HIS A 29 45.87 -15.00 -8.15
CA HIS A 29 46.00 -13.59 -7.75
C HIS A 29 44.86 -12.59 -8.03
N SER A 30 44.05 -12.44 -6.98
CA SER A 30 43.78 -11.18 -6.26
C SER A 30 43.69 -9.88 -7.08
N SER A 31 42.47 -9.39 -7.23
CA SER A 31 42.21 -7.95 -7.32
C SER A 31 40.86 -7.65 -6.69
N LEU A 32 40.89 -7.09 -5.47
CA LEU A 32 39.75 -6.40 -4.87
C LEU A 32 39.48 -5.16 -5.72
N THR A 33 38.59 -5.27 -6.70
CA THR A 33 38.06 -4.10 -7.38
C THR A 33 36.98 -3.48 -6.50
N SER A 34 37.35 -2.32 -5.96
CA SER A 34 36.50 -1.35 -5.28
C SER A 34 35.13 -1.24 -5.98
N LYS A 35 34.07 -1.76 -5.33
CA LYS A 35 32.69 -1.45 -5.72
C LYS A 35 32.41 -0.01 -5.32
N THR A 36 32.69 0.91 -6.23
CA THR A 36 32.12 2.26 -6.20
C THR A 36 30.61 2.10 -6.17
N TYR A 37 29.99 2.40 -5.04
CA TYR A 37 28.55 2.51 -4.93
C TYR A 37 28.12 3.63 -5.87
N VAL A 38 27.57 3.25 -7.03
CA VAL A 38 26.81 4.16 -7.86
C VAL A 38 25.64 4.62 -7.00
N LEU A 39 25.70 5.87 -6.52
CA LEU A 39 24.54 6.60 -6.05
C LEU A 39 23.59 6.65 -7.24
N TYR A 40 22.71 5.65 -7.35
CA TYR A 40 21.62 5.67 -8.30
C TYR A 40 20.86 6.97 -8.07
N PRO A 41 20.65 7.83 -9.09
CA PRO A 41 19.76 8.95 -8.93
C PRO A 41 18.40 8.33 -8.67
N LEU A 42 17.91 8.49 -7.46
CA LEU A 42 16.62 8.02 -6.96
C LEU A 42 15.50 8.89 -7.55
N LEU A 43 15.55 9.10 -8.86
CA LEU A 43 14.56 9.76 -9.67
C LEU A 43 13.93 8.71 -10.59
N LEU A 44 13.46 7.62 -9.97
CA LEU A 44 12.42 6.83 -10.62
C LEU A 44 11.23 7.76 -10.80
N LEU A 45 10.68 7.77 -12.02
CA LEU A 45 9.47 8.47 -12.45
C LEU A 45 8.27 8.06 -11.58
N ALA A 46 8.25 8.53 -10.34
CA ALA A 46 7.31 8.09 -9.34
C ALA A 46 6.01 8.83 -9.54
N PHE A 47 4.92 8.08 -9.66
CA PHE A 47 3.59 8.56 -9.30
C PHE A 47 3.70 9.27 -7.94
N SER A 48 3.59 10.60 -7.96
CA SER A 48 3.73 11.42 -6.75
C SER A 48 2.34 11.70 -6.19
N SER A 49 2.10 11.23 -4.96
CA SER A 49 0.91 11.60 -4.22
C SER A 49 1.03 13.06 -3.76
N PRO A 50 -0.04 13.86 -3.83
CA PRO A 50 -0.03 15.24 -3.31
C PRO A 50 0.40 15.33 -1.84
N ALA A 51 0.05 14.33 -1.03
CA ALA A 51 0.38 14.29 0.39
C ALA A 51 1.80 13.78 0.68
N ASN A 52 2.65 13.57 -0.33
CA ASN A 52 4.02 13.06 -0.12
C ASN A 52 4.88 14.02 0.73
N GLU A 53 4.59 15.32 0.74
CA GLU A 53 5.28 16.29 1.60
C GLU A 53 5.04 16.08 3.10
N ALA A 54 3.94 15.41 3.46
CA ALA A 54 3.62 15.04 4.84
C ALA A 54 4.30 13.75 5.30
N VAL A 55 5.01 13.05 4.40
CA VAL A 55 5.62 11.76 4.71
C VAL A 55 6.87 11.96 5.54
N GLU A 56 6.72 11.72 6.84
CA GLU A 56 7.80 11.50 7.78
C GLU A 56 7.82 10.02 8.18
N TYR A 57 9.00 9.47 8.46
CA TYR A 57 9.11 8.10 8.96
C TYR A 57 9.47 8.10 10.44
N LEU A 58 8.84 7.20 11.19
CA LEU A 58 9.21 6.90 12.56
C LEU A 58 9.45 5.40 12.70
N ASP A 59 10.35 5.04 13.61
CA ASP A 59 10.45 3.66 14.06
C ASP A 59 9.39 3.45 15.14
N TYR A 60 8.68 2.33 15.04
CA TYR A 60 7.58 2.00 15.92
C TYR A 60 7.66 0.53 16.30
N ASP A 61 7.74 0.28 17.60
CA ASP A 61 7.69 -1.07 18.14
C ASP A 61 6.22 -1.40 18.39
N PHE A 62 5.72 -2.46 17.74
CA PHE A 62 4.35 -2.88 17.94
C PHE A 62 4.16 -3.39 19.38
N ASN A 63 2.95 -3.23 19.90
CA ASN A 63 2.51 -3.92 21.12
C ASN A 63 1.16 -4.55 20.82
N ASN A 64 1.23 -5.73 20.22
CA ASN A 64 0.15 -6.35 19.48
C ASN A 64 -0.09 -7.82 19.88
N MET A 65 0.40 -8.24 21.05
CA MET A 65 0.04 -9.54 21.60
C MET A 65 -1.49 -9.67 21.75
N PHE A 66 -2.03 -10.89 21.63
CA PHE A 66 -3.48 -11.12 21.67
C PHE A 66 -4.17 -10.59 22.93
N SER A 67 -3.48 -10.65 24.08
CA SER A 67 -3.96 -10.17 25.38
C SER A 67 -3.71 -8.67 25.61
N HIS A 68 -2.95 -8.00 24.73
CA HIS A 68 -2.61 -6.61 24.91
C HIS A 68 -3.86 -5.72 24.79
N LYS A 69 -4.03 -4.84 25.78
CA LYS A 69 -5.14 -3.89 25.81
C LYS A 69 -4.82 -2.71 24.90
N SER A 70 -5.79 -2.30 24.11
CA SER A 70 -5.68 -1.14 23.24
C SER A 70 -6.98 -0.34 23.31
N GLU A 71 -6.86 0.98 23.23
CA GLU A 71 -8.01 1.87 23.15
C GLU A 71 -8.83 1.71 21.85
N TYR A 72 -8.32 0.96 20.88
CA TYR A 72 -8.97 0.64 19.61
C TYR A 72 -9.53 -0.80 19.56
N ARG A 73 -9.49 -1.57 20.66
CA ARG A 73 -9.95 -2.98 20.71
C ARG A 73 -11.09 -3.19 21.70
N GLY A 74 -11.88 -4.23 21.43
CA GLY A 74 -12.92 -4.73 22.31
C GLY A 74 -14.33 -4.57 21.74
N PRO A 75 -15.36 -4.83 22.56
CA PRO A 75 -16.75 -4.63 22.16
C PRO A 75 -17.05 -3.15 21.91
N PRO A 76 -18.03 -2.83 21.04
CA PRO A 76 -18.49 -1.46 20.80
C PRO A 76 -18.82 -0.71 22.09
N THR A 77 -18.30 0.51 22.20
CA THR A 77 -18.67 1.49 23.23
C THR A 77 -18.66 2.87 22.58
N VAL A 78 -19.44 3.83 23.10
CA VAL A 78 -19.48 5.21 22.56
C VAL A 78 -18.07 5.80 22.39
N GLU A 79 -17.20 5.54 23.35
CA GLU A 79 -15.85 6.08 23.42
C GLU A 79 -14.87 5.37 22.47
N LEU A 80 -15.12 4.08 22.17
CA LEU A 80 -14.41 3.33 21.13
C LEU A 80 -14.86 3.77 19.72
N GLU A 81 -16.16 3.95 19.51
CA GLU A 81 -16.71 4.40 18.23
C GLU A 81 -16.19 5.79 17.84
N LYS A 82 -16.12 6.70 18.81
CA LYS A 82 -15.55 8.02 18.61
C LYS A 82 -14.08 7.97 18.20
N ARG A 83 -13.26 7.15 18.89
CA ARG A 83 -11.84 6.98 18.55
C ARG A 83 -11.64 6.48 17.13
N TRP A 84 -12.42 5.49 16.72
CA TRP A 84 -12.33 4.96 15.36
C TRP A 84 -12.76 5.99 14.32
N GLN A 85 -13.85 6.73 14.55
CA GLN A 85 -14.28 7.80 13.65
C GLN A 85 -13.20 8.88 13.47
N GLU A 86 -12.53 9.26 14.56
CA GLU A 86 -11.42 10.22 14.55
C GLU A 86 -10.19 9.73 13.77
N LEU A 87 -10.10 8.46 13.39
CA LEU A 87 -9.01 7.97 12.54
C LEU A 87 -9.19 8.27 11.05
N TRP A 88 -10.41 8.55 10.59
CA TRP A 88 -10.67 8.58 9.14
C TRP A 88 -11.67 9.63 8.65
N ASP A 89 -12.51 10.22 9.51
CA ASP A 89 -13.58 11.13 9.09
C ASP A 89 -13.07 12.57 8.83
N TYR A 90 -12.22 12.71 7.80
CA TYR A 90 -11.54 13.95 7.46
C TYR A 90 -11.98 14.59 6.14
N GLY A 91 -12.86 13.95 5.34
CA GLY A 91 -13.42 14.56 4.13
C GLY A 91 -12.47 14.61 2.92
N GLU A 92 -12.54 15.69 2.15
CA GLU A 92 -11.84 15.88 0.87
C GLU A 92 -10.91 17.10 0.89
N THR A 93 -9.76 16.97 0.23
CA THR A 93 -8.74 18.01 0.01
C THR A 93 -8.70 18.45 -1.46
N ASN A 94 -8.01 19.56 -1.73
CA ASN A 94 -7.83 20.14 -3.06
C ASN A 94 -6.54 19.63 -3.72
N ILE A 95 -6.63 19.06 -4.92
CA ILE A 95 -5.48 18.88 -5.82
C ILE A 95 -5.52 19.96 -6.91
N PRO A 96 -4.43 20.75 -7.09
CA PRO A 96 -4.32 21.69 -8.19
C PRO A 96 -4.56 21.04 -9.56
N LYS A 97 -5.23 21.78 -10.47
CA LYS A 97 -5.63 21.24 -11.80
C LYS A 97 -4.45 20.68 -12.60
N ASP A 98 -3.29 21.33 -12.52
CA ASP A 98 -2.05 20.93 -13.20
C ASP A 98 -1.45 19.63 -12.63
N LYS A 99 -1.88 19.14 -11.47
CA LYS A 99 -1.39 17.90 -10.85
C LYS A 99 -2.27 16.67 -11.10
N LEU A 100 -3.49 16.85 -11.59
CA LEU A 100 -4.42 15.73 -11.79
C LEU A 100 -3.85 14.64 -12.73
N HIS A 101 -3.09 15.04 -13.76
CA HIS A 101 -2.48 14.11 -14.72
C HIS A 101 -1.54 13.08 -14.07
N LEU A 102 -0.99 13.38 -12.88
CA LEU A 102 -0.14 12.47 -12.12
C LEU A 102 -0.92 11.28 -11.54
N LEU A 103 -2.25 11.34 -11.49
CA LEU A 103 -3.11 10.34 -10.82
C LEU A 103 -3.99 9.56 -11.80
N LEU A 104 -3.96 9.90 -13.08
CA LEU A 104 -4.86 9.33 -14.07
C LEU A 104 -4.12 8.46 -15.08
N THR A 105 -4.76 7.35 -15.44
CA THR A 105 -4.47 6.67 -16.70
C THR A 105 -5.08 7.46 -17.85
N ALA A 106 -4.63 7.22 -19.09
CA ALA A 106 -5.19 7.85 -20.28
C ALA A 106 -6.72 7.66 -20.39
N GLU A 107 -7.24 6.49 -20.01
CA GLU A 107 -8.69 6.24 -19.98
C GLU A 107 -9.41 7.01 -18.87
N LYS A 108 -8.79 7.14 -17.69
CA LYS A 108 -9.36 7.93 -16.59
C LYS A 108 -9.34 9.44 -16.89
N ALA A 109 -8.40 9.93 -17.69
CA ALA A 109 -8.33 11.33 -18.12
C ALA A 109 -9.55 11.78 -18.95
N LYS A 110 -10.30 10.85 -19.55
CA LYS A 110 -11.52 11.14 -20.32
C LYS A 110 -12.76 11.36 -19.45
N LYS A 111 -12.68 11.06 -18.14
CA LYS A 111 -13.81 11.20 -17.21
C LYS A 111 -13.90 12.62 -16.66
N GLN A 112 -15.11 13.02 -16.27
CA GLN A 112 -15.34 14.23 -15.49
C GLN A 112 -15.11 13.94 -14.01
N TRP A 113 -14.34 14.81 -13.35
CA TRP A 113 -14.01 14.71 -11.93
C TRP A 113 -14.59 15.90 -11.17
N LYS A 114 -14.95 15.68 -9.91
CA LYS A 114 -15.50 16.72 -9.03
C LYS A 114 -14.48 17.83 -8.81
N THR A 115 -14.85 19.06 -9.15
CA THR A 115 -14.03 20.25 -8.91
C THR A 115 -14.48 20.99 -7.67
N LEU A 116 -13.58 21.77 -7.10
CA LEU A 116 -13.84 22.67 -5.98
C LEU A 116 -14.11 24.09 -6.48
N PRO A 117 -14.93 24.88 -5.76
CA PRO A 117 -15.01 26.32 -5.96
C PRO A 117 -13.65 27.02 -5.84
N GLU A 118 -13.48 28.19 -6.46
CA GLU A 118 -12.21 28.94 -6.44
C GLU A 118 -11.80 29.34 -5.02
N GLU A 119 -12.77 29.66 -4.14
CA GLU A 119 -12.53 29.96 -2.72
C GLU A 119 -12.01 28.75 -1.92
N LYS A 120 -12.11 27.54 -2.48
CA LYS A 120 -11.56 26.29 -1.93
C LYS A 120 -10.39 25.75 -2.76
N GLY A 121 -9.78 26.60 -3.58
CA GLY A 121 -8.58 26.31 -4.37
C GLY A 121 -8.83 25.92 -5.83
N GLY A 122 -10.09 25.85 -6.29
CA GLY A 122 -10.44 25.72 -7.71
C GLY A 122 -9.99 24.43 -8.41
N GLY A 123 -9.40 23.48 -7.69
CA GLY A 123 -8.87 22.23 -8.22
C GLY A 123 -9.86 21.07 -8.14
N TYR A 124 -9.33 19.86 -7.91
CA TYR A 124 -10.12 18.64 -7.80
C TYR A 124 -10.27 18.20 -6.35
N ALA A 125 -11.48 17.81 -5.97
CA ALA A 125 -11.77 17.26 -4.65
C ALA A 125 -11.32 15.79 -4.59
N VAL A 126 -10.47 15.44 -3.62
CA VAL A 126 -10.00 14.07 -3.41
C VAL A 126 -9.98 13.69 -1.93
N ALA A 127 -10.11 12.41 -1.63
CA ALA A 127 -9.80 11.86 -0.31
C ALA A 127 -8.44 11.14 -0.35
N LEU A 128 -7.70 11.13 0.75
CA LEU A 128 -6.47 10.36 0.85
C LEU A 128 -6.76 8.88 1.15
N GLY A 129 -6.01 8.00 0.49
CA GLY A 129 -6.20 6.55 0.58
C GLY A 129 -6.13 5.99 2.00
N VAL A 130 -5.23 6.50 2.85
CA VAL A 130 -5.09 6.00 4.24
C VAL A 130 -6.37 6.14 5.06
N PHE A 131 -7.13 7.22 4.88
CA PHE A 131 -8.40 7.40 5.59
C PHE A 131 -9.49 6.49 5.02
N HIS A 132 -9.52 6.29 3.69
CA HIS A 132 -10.44 5.31 3.09
C HIS A 132 -10.14 3.87 3.56
N GLN A 133 -8.86 3.53 3.72
CA GLN A 133 -8.42 2.23 4.26
C GLN A 133 -8.85 2.06 5.73
N LEU A 134 -8.66 3.08 6.57
CA LEU A 134 -9.10 3.07 7.96
C LEU A 134 -10.64 3.02 8.10
N HIS A 135 -11.36 3.74 7.24
CA HIS A 135 -12.82 3.62 7.12
C HIS A 135 -13.23 2.19 6.77
N CYS A 136 -12.55 1.57 5.79
CA CYS A 136 -12.83 0.20 5.39
C CYS A 136 -12.59 -0.80 6.53
N LEU A 137 -11.53 -0.62 7.30
CA LEU A 137 -11.24 -1.44 8.47
C LEU A 137 -12.31 -1.28 9.57
N ASP A 138 -12.72 -0.04 9.84
CA ASP A 138 -13.76 0.27 10.82
C ASP A 138 -15.13 -0.28 10.39
N TYR A 139 -15.46 -0.20 9.09
CA TYR A 139 -16.69 -0.77 8.55
C TYR A 139 -16.75 -2.29 8.70
N ILE A 140 -15.62 -2.99 8.46
CA ILE A 140 -15.51 -4.43 8.74
C ILE A 140 -15.69 -4.70 10.23
N ARG A 141 -15.08 -3.91 11.11
CA ARG A 141 -15.23 -4.02 12.57
C ARG A 141 -16.69 -3.87 12.99
N TRP A 142 -17.42 -2.89 12.45
CA TRP A 142 -18.86 -2.76 12.71
C TRP A 142 -19.63 -4.01 12.28
N TYR A 143 -19.29 -4.57 11.12
CA TYR A 143 -19.95 -5.75 10.58
C TYR A 143 -19.75 -6.98 11.45
N THR A 144 -18.54 -7.21 11.98
CA THR A 144 -18.27 -8.35 12.85
C THR A 144 -18.93 -8.24 14.23
N TRP A 145 -19.31 -7.03 14.64
CA TRP A 145 -20.04 -6.78 15.89
C TRP A 145 -21.55 -6.59 15.71
N GLY A 146 -22.13 -6.86 14.53
CA GLY A 146 -23.54 -6.60 14.22
C GLY A 146 -24.53 -7.07 15.31
N ASP A 147 -24.44 -8.34 15.72
CA ASP A 147 -25.29 -8.93 16.77
C ASP A 147 -25.11 -8.24 18.14
N TYR A 148 -23.94 -7.66 18.41
CA TYR A 148 -23.70 -6.94 19.66
C TYR A 148 -24.44 -5.61 19.66
N TYR A 149 -24.42 -4.87 18.54
CA TYR A 149 -25.20 -3.64 18.39
C TYR A 149 -26.69 -3.89 18.60
N GLU A 150 -27.21 -4.96 17.99
CA GLU A 150 -28.60 -5.37 18.14
C GLU A 150 -28.94 -5.74 19.59
N ARG A 151 -28.18 -6.65 20.20
CA ARG A 151 -28.44 -7.12 21.57
C ARG A 151 -28.35 -6.02 22.65
N HIS A 152 -27.58 -4.98 22.41
CA HIS A 152 -27.36 -3.90 23.37
C HIS A 152 -28.10 -2.60 23.00
N ASN A 153 -28.99 -2.63 22.00
CA ASN A 153 -29.72 -1.46 21.50
C ASN A 153 -28.82 -0.26 21.18
N LEU A 154 -27.63 -0.53 20.65
CA LEU A 154 -26.70 0.51 20.20
C LEU A 154 -27.05 0.90 18.76
N THR A 155 -26.80 2.16 18.41
CA THR A 155 -26.95 2.62 17.03
C THR A 155 -26.01 1.82 16.13
N ASN A 156 -26.56 1.05 15.20
CA ASN A 156 -25.76 0.39 14.18
C ASN A 156 -25.33 1.43 13.13
N PRO A 157 -24.03 1.69 12.97
CA PRO A 157 -23.52 2.65 11.99
C PRO A 157 -23.71 2.19 10.53
N GLN A 158 -24.11 0.94 10.30
CA GLN A 158 -24.44 0.40 8.98
C GLN A 158 -25.84 0.85 8.54
N LYS A 159 -25.91 1.99 7.84
CA LYS A 159 -27.17 2.61 7.37
C LYS A 159 -27.80 1.96 6.12
N ASN A 160 -27.29 0.83 5.62
CA ASN A 160 -27.80 0.18 4.40
C ASN A 160 -28.54 -1.13 4.69
N SER A 161 -29.17 -1.70 3.65
CA SER A 161 -29.77 -3.04 3.69
C SER A 161 -28.71 -4.12 3.97
N ALA A 162 -29.13 -5.31 4.41
CA ALA A 162 -28.21 -6.43 4.64
C ALA A 162 -27.32 -6.73 3.40
N VAL A 163 -27.90 -6.69 2.21
CA VAL A 163 -27.16 -6.85 0.94
C VAL A 163 -26.19 -5.69 0.71
N GLY A 164 -26.64 -4.44 0.92
CA GLY A 164 -25.78 -3.26 0.77
C GLY A 164 -24.59 -3.28 1.75
N ASN A 165 -24.82 -3.66 2.99
CA ASN A 165 -23.76 -3.80 4.00
C ASN A 165 -22.76 -4.89 3.58
N ARG A 166 -23.24 -6.07 3.15
CA ARG A 166 -22.36 -7.15 2.67
C ARG A 166 -21.51 -6.71 1.48
N MET A 167 -22.10 -6.05 0.49
CA MET A 167 -21.36 -5.53 -0.68
C MET A 167 -20.29 -4.52 -0.25
N HIS A 168 -20.59 -3.64 0.71
CA HIS A 168 -19.61 -2.68 1.21
C HIS A 168 -18.47 -3.40 1.94
N VAL A 169 -18.74 -4.39 2.80
CA VAL A 169 -17.69 -5.19 3.45
C VAL A 169 -16.82 -5.93 2.41
N ASP A 170 -17.40 -6.48 1.34
CA ASP A 170 -16.63 -7.12 0.26
C ASP A 170 -15.67 -6.14 -0.43
N HIS A 171 -16.14 -4.91 -0.70
CA HIS A 171 -15.29 -3.83 -1.19
C HIS A 171 -14.17 -3.47 -0.20
N CYS A 172 -14.49 -3.34 1.08
CA CYS A 172 -13.51 -3.02 2.13
C CYS A 172 -12.42 -4.08 2.24
N ILE A 173 -12.79 -5.37 2.20
CA ILE A 173 -11.83 -6.49 2.25
C ILE A 173 -10.90 -6.44 1.04
N GLU A 174 -11.44 -6.22 -0.15
CA GLU A 174 -10.65 -6.18 -1.39
C GLU A 174 -9.73 -4.96 -1.47
N GLU A 175 -10.19 -3.79 -1.02
CA GLU A 175 -9.40 -2.56 -0.92
C GLU A 175 -8.20 -2.76 0.03
N LEU A 176 -8.45 -3.31 1.22
CA LEU A 176 -7.40 -3.59 2.20
C LEU A 176 -6.43 -4.65 1.69
N ARG A 177 -6.90 -5.73 1.07
CA ARG A 177 -6.03 -6.76 0.48
C ARG A 177 -5.10 -6.17 -0.57
N LYS A 178 -5.64 -5.40 -1.52
CA LYS A 178 -4.83 -4.74 -2.57
C LYS A 178 -3.83 -3.74 -1.99
N THR A 179 -4.25 -2.97 -0.99
CA THR A 179 -3.40 -2.00 -0.30
C THR A 179 -2.25 -2.68 0.44
N LEU A 180 -2.53 -3.73 1.22
CA LEU A 180 -1.53 -4.49 1.96
C LEU A 180 -0.51 -5.13 1.01
N MET A 181 -0.95 -5.67 -0.12
CA MET A 181 -0.05 -6.19 -1.15
C MET A 181 0.75 -5.10 -1.87
N CYS A 182 0.19 -3.90 -2.02
CA CYS A 182 0.87 -2.76 -2.63
C CYS A 182 1.99 -2.23 -1.73
N TYR A 183 1.77 -2.17 -0.42
CA TYR A 183 2.80 -1.72 0.53
C TYR A 183 3.80 -2.83 0.87
N GLY A 184 3.33 -4.08 1.01
CA GLY A 184 4.18 -5.27 1.18
C GLY A 184 5.10 -5.18 2.39
N ASP A 185 4.59 -5.39 3.59
CA ASP A 185 5.42 -5.41 4.80
C ASP A 185 6.43 -6.57 4.73
N THR A 186 7.70 -6.24 4.85
CA THR A 186 8.83 -7.18 4.79
C THR A 186 9.49 -7.38 6.14
N THR A 187 8.93 -6.80 7.21
CA THR A 187 9.40 -6.97 8.58
C THR A 187 9.13 -8.42 9.02
N PRO A 188 10.15 -9.21 9.40
CA PRO A 188 9.93 -10.58 9.81
C PRO A 188 9.20 -10.65 11.15
N MET A 189 8.27 -11.60 11.26
CA MET A 189 7.68 -12.00 12.53
C MET A 189 8.60 -13.04 13.17
N LEU A 190 9.09 -12.76 14.39
CA LEU A 190 9.97 -13.69 15.09
C LEU A 190 9.14 -14.78 15.79
N VAL A 191 9.81 -15.89 16.11
CA VAL A 191 9.24 -16.99 16.91
C VAL A 191 10.07 -17.11 18.18
N GLU A 192 9.39 -16.96 19.32
CA GLU A 192 9.98 -17.11 20.64
C GLU A 192 9.76 -18.53 21.15
N ILE A 193 10.79 -19.10 21.77
CA ILE A 193 10.68 -20.36 22.50
C ILE A 193 10.05 -20.08 23.86
N ASP A 194 8.81 -20.53 24.04
CA ASP A 194 8.02 -20.32 25.25
C ASP A 194 7.39 -21.64 25.69
N PRO A 195 7.96 -22.32 26.71
CA PRO A 195 7.43 -23.57 27.24
C PRO A 195 5.99 -23.50 27.79
N SER A 196 5.49 -22.28 28.07
CA SER A 196 4.11 -22.08 28.52
C SER A 196 3.10 -22.01 27.36
N ALA A 197 3.58 -21.81 26.13
CA ALA A 197 2.73 -21.80 24.94
C ALA A 197 2.27 -23.22 24.58
N PRO A 198 1.09 -23.40 23.94
CA PRO A 198 0.51 -24.72 23.66
C PRO A 198 1.41 -25.69 22.88
N ILE A 199 2.32 -25.16 22.06
CA ILE A 199 3.27 -25.94 21.25
C ILE A 199 4.74 -25.69 21.63
N GLY A 200 5.00 -25.01 22.74
CA GLY A 200 6.36 -24.63 23.18
C GLY A 200 6.96 -23.42 22.46
N GLU A 201 6.19 -22.76 21.59
CA GLU A 201 6.60 -21.62 20.79
C GLU A 201 5.47 -20.59 20.69
N ARG A 202 5.82 -19.30 20.56
CA ARG A 202 4.88 -18.21 20.30
C ARG A 202 5.41 -17.22 19.26
N SER A 203 4.54 -16.69 18.41
CA SER A 203 4.91 -15.61 17.49
C SER A 203 5.07 -14.30 18.24
N ASP A 204 6.13 -13.56 17.90
CA ASP A 204 6.37 -12.20 18.37
C ASP A 204 5.72 -11.20 17.41
N PHE A 205 4.65 -10.56 17.88
CA PHE A 205 3.91 -9.54 17.13
C PHE A 205 4.42 -8.11 17.41
N ASP A 206 5.49 -7.98 18.20
CA ASP A 206 6.01 -6.72 18.72
C ASP A 206 7.29 -6.28 17.99
N SER A 207 7.52 -6.82 16.79
CA SER A 207 8.70 -6.48 15.99
C SER A 207 8.75 -4.99 15.64
N ARG A 208 9.97 -4.48 15.47
CA ARG A 208 10.23 -3.08 15.13
C ARG A 208 9.92 -2.83 13.66
N HIS A 209 9.04 -1.87 13.41
CA HIS A 209 8.65 -1.44 12.07
C HIS A 209 9.14 -0.02 11.80
N ARG A 210 9.35 0.31 10.52
CA ARG A 210 9.56 1.70 10.08
C ARG A 210 8.29 2.17 9.37
N CYS A 211 7.48 2.97 10.06
CA CYS A 211 6.17 3.39 9.60
C CYS A 211 6.19 4.83 9.10
N ARG A 212 5.25 5.17 8.20
CA ARG A 212 4.94 6.58 7.94
C ARG A 212 4.21 7.15 9.16
N ASN A 213 4.59 8.37 9.55
CA ASN A 213 4.00 9.06 10.68
C ASN A 213 2.55 9.46 10.35
N TYR A 214 1.60 8.66 10.83
CA TYR A 214 0.17 8.87 10.60
C TYR A 214 -0.29 10.25 11.07
N GLU A 215 0.23 10.74 12.20
CA GLU A 215 -0.13 12.05 12.76
C GLU A 215 0.28 13.22 11.85
N LYS A 216 1.41 13.09 11.15
CA LYS A 216 1.85 14.08 10.17
C LYS A 216 0.95 14.10 8.94
N ILE A 217 0.57 12.93 8.44
CA ILE A 217 -0.36 12.80 7.31
C ILE A 217 -1.76 13.33 7.69
N ARG A 218 -2.20 13.04 8.90
CA ARG A 218 -3.46 13.52 9.48
C ARG A 218 -3.48 15.04 9.61
N SER A 219 -2.43 15.62 10.18
CA SER A 219 -2.29 17.08 10.30
C SER A 219 -2.32 17.74 8.92
N TRP A 220 -1.59 17.20 7.95
CA TRP A 220 -1.63 17.68 6.57
C TRP A 220 -3.04 17.64 5.98
N MET A 221 -3.80 16.55 6.19
CA MET A 221 -5.16 16.44 5.70
C MET A 221 -6.08 17.52 6.29
N VAL A 222 -5.98 17.76 7.60
CA VAL A 222 -6.75 18.78 8.30
C VAL A 222 -6.42 20.18 7.77
N ASP A 223 -5.13 20.48 7.60
CA ASP A 223 -4.66 21.78 7.12
C ASP A 223 -5.09 22.06 5.66
N HIS A 224 -5.29 21.00 4.87
CA HIS A 224 -5.69 21.08 3.46
C HIS A 224 -7.16 20.71 3.23
N LEU A 225 -7.98 20.69 4.29
CA LEU A 225 -9.39 20.33 4.20
C LEU A 225 -10.19 21.33 3.35
N ALA A 226 -10.80 20.85 2.27
CA ALA A 226 -11.67 21.64 1.43
C ALA A 226 -13.16 21.36 1.70
N ILE A 227 -13.54 20.09 1.88
CA ILE A 227 -14.92 19.67 2.14
C ILE A 227 -14.92 18.67 3.29
N LYS A 228 -15.62 19.01 4.37
CA LYS A 228 -15.93 18.04 5.44
C LYS A 228 -17.09 17.16 5.01
N TRP A 229 -17.00 15.85 5.24
CA TRP A 229 -18.13 14.96 5.03
C TRP A 229 -19.23 15.22 6.08
N PRO A 230 -20.51 14.96 5.74
CA PRO A 230 -21.56 14.94 6.74
C PRO A 230 -21.23 13.86 7.78
N SER A 231 -21.23 14.23 9.06
CA SER A 231 -21.02 13.27 10.14
C SER A 231 -22.07 12.16 10.05
N VAL A 232 -21.61 10.90 10.10
CA VAL A 232 -22.46 9.71 10.17
C VAL A 232 -23.13 9.59 11.53
#